data_AF-A0A951EE18-F1
#
_entry.id   AF-A0A951EE18-F1
#
_cell.length_a   1.000
_cell.length_b   1.000
_cell.length_c   1.000
_cell.angle_alpha   90.00
_cell.angle_beta   90.00
_cell.angle_gamma   90.00
#
_symmetry.space_group_name_H-M   'P 1'
#
loop_
_entity.id
_entity.type
_entity.pdbx_description
1 polymer ?
#
loop_
_entity_poly.entity_id
_entity_poly.type
_entity_poly.pdbx_seq_one_letter_code
_entity_poly.pdbx_strand_id
1 'polypeptide(L)'
;MHRLWIILGAFAGLSAVAMAAVAAHGLPGRIDPAALQMVREAVQMQGWHALTLLVCGVWALRDGPVLLHWAGAAFAAGLLLFCGSVYLLALAGTRIPAAAPAGGTLLMAGWLLLGGAALRST
;
A
#
# COMPACT_ATOMS: atom_id res chain seq x y z
N MET A 1 15.38 10.98 1.89
CA MET A 1 14.46 10.54 0.81
C MET A 1 13.01 10.97 1.08
N HIS A 2 12.77 12.12 1.71
CA HIS A 2 11.42 12.55 2.11
C HIS A 2 10.47 12.75 0.92
N ARG A 3 10.96 13.36 -0.18
CA ARG A 3 10.15 13.61 -1.39
C ARG A 3 9.65 12.31 -2.02
N LEU A 4 10.47 11.25 -1.99
CA LEU A 4 10.13 9.97 -2.58
C LEU A 4 8.88 9.38 -1.92
N TRP A 5 8.82 9.36 -0.58
CA TRP A 5 7.69 8.81 0.15
C TRP A 5 6.41 9.63 -0.05
N ILE A 6 6.53 10.96 -0.13
CA ILE A 6 5.40 11.84 -0.45
C ILE A 6 4.87 11.53 -1.87
N ILE A 7 5.77 11.46 -2.86
CA ILE A 7 5.41 11.17 -4.25
C ILE A 7 4.73 9.79 -4.35
N LEU A 8 5.33 8.76 -3.77
CA LEU A 8 4.78 7.41 -3.80
C LEU A 8 3.44 7.32 -3.05
N GLY A 9 3.31 7.97 -1.89
CA GLY A 9 2.05 8.05 -1.15
C GLY A 9 0.96 8.75 -1.95
N ALA A 10 1.29 9.86 -2.63
CA ALA A 10 0.34 10.59 -3.48
C ALA A 10 -0.13 9.73 -4.67
N PHE A 11 0.79 9.05 -5.38
CA PHE A 11 0.43 8.14 -6.46
C PHE A 11 -0.36 6.93 -5.98
N ALA A 12 0.01 6.34 -4.85
CA ALA A 12 -0.71 5.23 -4.23
C ALA A 12 -2.14 5.64 -3.83
N GLY A 13 -2.32 6.84 -3.27
CA GLY A 13 -3.62 7.40 -2.91
C GLY A 13 -4.48 7.69 -4.14
N LEU A 14 -3.92 8.33 -5.17
CA LEU A 14 -4.61 8.58 -6.44
C LEU A 14 -5.11 7.27 -7.06
N SER A 15 -4.25 6.26 -7.15
CA SER A 15 -4.61 4.97 -7.73
C SER A 15 -5.61 4.20 -6.86
N ALA A 16 -5.56 4.33 -5.52
CA ALA A 16 -6.56 3.76 -4.64
C ALA A 16 -7.94 4.39 -4.89
N VAL A 17 -8.02 5.71 -5.03
CA VAL A 17 -9.27 6.42 -5.36
C VAL A 17 -9.80 6.01 -6.73
N ALA A 18 -8.93 5.94 -7.75
CA ALA A 18 -9.31 5.50 -9.08
C ALA A 18 -9.87 4.06 -9.06
N MET A 19 -9.19 3.14 -8.39
CA MET A 19 -9.64 1.75 -8.25
C MET A 19 -10.90 1.63 -7.41
N ALA A 20 -11.10 2.46 -6.39
CA ALA A 20 -12.34 2.54 -5.62
C ALA A 20 -13.52 2.91 -6.52
N ALA A 21 -13.36 3.90 -7.40
CA ALA A 21 -14.40 4.30 -8.35
C ALA A 21 -14.71 3.18 -9.35
N VAL A 22 -13.68 2.49 -9.87
CA VAL A 22 -13.83 1.32 -10.74
C VAL A 22 -14.59 0.19 -10.02
N ALA A 23 -14.25 -0.11 -8.78
CA ALA A 23 -14.93 -1.14 -7.99
C ALA A 23 -16.37 -0.78 -7.59
N ALA A 24 -16.66 0.51 -7.40
CA ALA A 24 -17.99 0.97 -7.02
C ALA A 24 -18.95 1.04 -8.22
N HIS A 25 -18.46 1.47 -9.39
CA HIS A 25 -19.32 1.81 -10.52
C HIS A 25 -19.08 0.96 -11.77
N GLY A 26 -17.85 0.47 -12.00
CA GLY A 26 -17.46 -0.17 -13.25
C GLY A 26 -17.45 -1.70 -13.25
N LEU A 27 -17.33 -2.33 -12.07
CA LEU A 27 -17.20 -3.78 -11.89
C LEU A 27 -18.46 -4.54 -11.41
N PRO A 28 -19.40 -3.96 -10.65
CA PRO A 28 -20.59 -4.69 -10.21
C PRO A 28 -21.37 -5.31 -11.38
N GLY A 29 -21.75 -6.59 -11.25
CA GLY A 29 -22.46 -7.33 -12.30
C GLY A 29 -21.59 -7.74 -13.51
N ARG A 30 -20.31 -7.38 -13.54
CA ARG A 30 -19.37 -7.71 -14.64
C ARG A 30 -18.30 -8.72 -14.25
N ILE A 31 -18.01 -8.85 -12.96
CA ILE A 31 -17.07 -9.84 -12.42
C ILE A 31 -17.72 -10.61 -11.27
N ASP A 32 -17.12 -11.74 -10.91
CA ASP A 32 -17.53 -12.55 -9.77
C ASP A 32 -17.57 -11.72 -8.46
N PRO A 33 -18.60 -11.89 -7.59
CA PRO A 33 -18.71 -11.14 -6.35
C PRO A 33 -17.50 -11.29 -5.41
N ALA A 34 -16.86 -12.46 -5.36
CA ALA A 34 -15.67 -12.66 -4.55
C ALA A 34 -14.46 -11.92 -5.15
N ALA A 35 -14.32 -11.92 -6.48
CA ALA A 35 -13.30 -11.11 -7.16
C ALA A 35 -13.52 -9.60 -6.91
N LEU A 36 -14.77 -9.13 -6.94
CA LEU A 36 -15.10 -7.75 -6.59
C LEU A 36 -14.72 -7.42 -5.14
N GLN A 37 -14.98 -8.34 -4.21
CA GLN A 37 -14.60 -8.18 -2.81
C GLN A 37 -13.07 -8.09 -2.65
N MET A 38 -12.31 -8.93 -3.36
CA MET A 38 -10.84 -8.86 -3.38
C MET A 38 -10.33 -7.48 -3.84
N VAL A 39 -10.94 -6.90 -4.90
CA VAL A 39 -10.58 -5.54 -5.35
C VAL A 39 -10.85 -4.51 -4.26
N ARG A 40 -12.00 -4.59 -3.56
CA ARG A 40 -12.36 -3.65 -2.48
C ARG A 40 -11.37 -3.73 -1.31
N GLU A 41 -10.96 -4.94 -0.93
CA GLU A 41 -9.97 -5.15 0.13
C GLU A 41 -8.59 -4.61 -0.26
N ALA A 42 -8.15 -4.86 -1.50
CA ALA A 42 -6.90 -4.30 -2.01
C ALA A 42 -6.93 -2.77 -2.06
N VAL A 43 -8.05 -2.16 -2.48
CA VAL A 43 -8.24 -0.70 -2.46
C VAL A 43 -8.13 -0.15 -1.04
N GLN A 44 -8.76 -0.80 -0.06
CA GLN A 44 -8.71 -0.37 1.33
C GLN A 44 -7.27 -0.44 1.88
N MET A 45 -6.58 -1.56 1.66
CA MET A 45 -5.20 -1.74 2.07
C MET A 45 -4.28 -0.72 1.38
N GLN A 46 -4.50 -0.45 0.10
CA GLN A 46 -3.74 0.54 -0.65
C GLN A 46 -3.93 1.95 -0.08
N GLY A 47 -5.16 2.33 0.23
CA GLY A 47 -5.49 3.63 0.83
C GLY A 47 -4.81 3.84 2.17
N TRP A 48 -4.87 2.86 3.08
CA TRP A 48 -4.22 2.96 4.39
C TRP A 48 -2.71 3.19 4.27
N HIS A 49 -2.03 2.40 3.43
CA HIS A 49 -0.59 2.49 3.31
C HIS A 49 -0.12 3.67 2.44
N ALA A 50 -0.97 4.20 1.56
CA ALA A 50 -0.72 5.48 0.90
C ALA A 50 -0.63 6.62 1.92
N LEU A 51 -1.58 6.70 2.86
CA LEU A 51 -1.55 7.68 3.95
C LEU A 51 -0.32 7.47 4.83
N THR A 52 0.04 6.23 5.15
CA THR A 52 1.23 5.94 5.95
C THR A 52 2.52 6.34 5.22
N LEU A 53 2.61 6.17 3.90
CA LEU A 53 3.75 6.67 3.11
C LEU A 53 3.87 8.21 3.17
N LEU A 54 2.73 8.92 3.12
CA LEU A 54 2.73 10.38 3.32
C LEU A 54 3.23 10.74 4.72
N VAL A 55 2.80 10.02 5.76
CA VAL A 55 3.29 10.20 7.14
C VAL A 55 4.81 9.98 7.22
N CYS A 56 5.33 8.90 6.64
CA CYS A 56 6.78 8.65 6.57
C CYS A 56 7.53 9.80 5.89
N GLY A 57 6.98 10.33 4.80
CA GLY A 57 7.55 11.46 4.07
C GLY A 57 7.55 12.77 4.87
N VAL A 58 6.43 13.09 5.51
CA VAL A 58 6.27 14.30 6.33
C VAL A 58 7.14 14.24 7.58
N TRP A 59 7.22 13.08 8.25
CA TRP A 59 8.09 12.95 9.41
C TRP A 59 9.57 13.00 9.03
N ALA A 60 9.94 12.43 7.88
CA ALA A 60 11.30 12.57 7.35
C ALA A 60 11.69 14.02 6.97
N LEU A 61 10.74 14.96 6.86
CA LEU A 61 11.04 16.39 6.70
C LEU A 61 11.49 17.04 8.02
N ARG A 62 11.19 16.44 9.17
CA ARG A 62 11.50 16.98 10.50
C ARG A 62 12.66 16.21 11.14
N ASP A 63 13.68 15.90 10.34
CA ASP A 63 14.87 15.13 10.75
C ASP A 63 14.54 13.77 11.41
N GLY A 64 13.46 13.13 10.95
CA GLY A 64 13.08 11.81 11.43
C GLY A 64 14.17 10.74 11.17
N PRO A 65 14.24 9.69 12.01
CA PRO A 65 15.36 8.75 11.99
C PRO A 65 15.41 7.93 10.70
N VAL A 66 16.59 7.38 10.40
CA VAL A 66 16.83 6.54 9.21
C VAL A 66 15.84 5.37 9.10
N LEU A 67 15.33 4.87 10.23
CA LEU A 67 14.36 3.77 10.27
C LEU A 67 13.05 4.09 9.54
N LEU A 68 12.67 5.37 9.42
CA LEU A 68 11.51 5.80 8.61
C LEU A 68 11.68 5.49 7.13
N HIS A 69 12.91 5.49 6.63
CA HIS A 69 13.19 5.19 5.23
C HIS A 69 13.01 3.70 4.94
N TRP A 70 13.37 2.85 5.90
CA TRP A 70 13.09 1.42 5.85
C TRP A 70 11.59 1.13 5.97
N ALA A 71 10.88 1.85 6.84
CA ALA A 71 9.42 1.76 6.92
C ALA A 71 8.76 2.15 5.59
N GLY A 72 9.15 3.30 5.01
CA GLY A 72 8.67 3.75 3.71
C GLY A 72 8.94 2.76 2.58
N ALA A 73 10.15 2.19 2.52
CA ALA A 73 10.49 1.16 1.53
C ALA A 73 9.65 -0.11 1.70
N ALA A 74 9.46 -0.58 2.94
CA ALA A 74 8.65 -1.75 3.24
C ALA A 74 7.17 -1.54 2.85
N PHE A 75 6.60 -0.36 3.13
CA PHE A 75 5.24 -0.03 2.69
C PHE A 75 5.13 0.04 1.18
N ALA A 76 6.05 0.71 0.49
CA ALA A 76 6.01 0.83 -0.96
C ALA A 76 6.12 -0.54 -1.67
N ALA A 77 7.08 -1.36 -1.26
CA ALA A 77 7.25 -2.71 -1.81
C ALA A 77 6.07 -3.62 -1.44
N GLY A 78 5.60 -3.56 -0.18
CA GLY A 78 4.45 -4.30 0.29
C GLY A 78 3.17 -3.95 -0.47
N LEU A 79 2.94 -2.68 -0.77
CA LEU A 79 1.79 -2.20 -1.55
C LEU A 79 1.79 -2.77 -2.97
N LEU A 80 2.94 -2.72 -3.65
CA LEU A 80 3.09 -3.25 -5.01
C LEU A 80 2.86 -4.77 -5.04
N LEU A 81 3.48 -5.51 -4.13
CA LEU A 81 3.36 -6.97 -4.08
C LEU A 81 1.98 -7.42 -3.63
N PHE A 82 1.42 -6.82 -2.58
CA PHE A 82 0.11 -7.18 -2.05
C PHE A 82 -1.02 -6.71 -2.97
N CYS A 83 -1.20 -5.39 -3.10
CA CYS A 83 -2.35 -4.83 -3.81
C CYS A 83 -2.26 -5.15 -5.31
N GLY A 84 -1.06 -5.02 -5.90
CA GLY A 84 -0.83 -5.33 -7.31
C GLY A 84 -1.16 -6.78 -7.66
N SER A 85 -0.71 -7.76 -6.87
CA SER A 85 -1.02 -9.17 -7.13
C SER A 85 -2.49 -9.51 -6.90
N VAL A 86 -3.15 -8.90 -5.91
CA VAL A 86 -4.59 -9.07 -5.68
C VAL A 86 -5.41 -8.50 -6.85
N TYR A 87 -5.05 -7.32 -7.37
CA TYR A 87 -5.71 -6.77 -8.56
C TYR A 87 -5.49 -7.63 -9.80
N LEU A 88 -4.26 -8.09 -10.05
CA LEU A 88 -3.97 -8.98 -11.19
C LEU A 88 -4.78 -10.27 -11.12
N LEU A 89 -4.91 -10.86 -9.93
CA LEU A 89 -5.71 -12.06 -9.75
C LEU A 89 -7.20 -11.77 -9.95
N ALA A 90 -7.72 -10.71 -9.35
CA ALA A 90 -9.15 -10.40 -9.39
C ALA A 90 -9.65 -9.89 -10.75
N LEU A 91 -8.83 -9.14 -11.49
CA LEU A 91 -9.22 -8.49 -12.75
C LEU A 91 -8.75 -9.24 -13.99
N ALA A 92 -7.60 -9.90 -13.92
CA ALA A 92 -6.99 -10.58 -15.06
C ALA A 92 -6.85 -12.09 -14.86
N GLY A 93 -7.34 -12.65 -13.74
CA GLY A 93 -7.18 -14.08 -13.41
C GLY A 93 -5.73 -14.51 -13.24
N THR A 94 -4.79 -13.56 -13.18
CA THR A 94 -3.35 -13.84 -13.23
C THR A 94 -2.79 -13.93 -11.82
N ARG A 95 -2.39 -15.13 -11.42
CA ARG A 95 -1.83 -15.39 -10.09
C ARG A 95 -0.30 -15.24 -10.12
N ILE A 96 0.23 -14.41 -9.22
CA ILE A 96 1.65 -14.37 -8.90
C ILE A 96 1.85 -15.10 -7.56
N PRO A 97 2.43 -16.32 -7.54
CA PRO A 97 2.58 -17.10 -6.32
C PRO A 97 3.35 -16.34 -5.25
N ALA A 98 2.90 -16.47 -3.99
CA ALA A 98 3.50 -15.86 -2.80
C ALA A 98 3.60 -14.31 -2.78
N ALA A 99 3.24 -13.60 -3.84
CA ALA A 99 3.34 -12.14 -3.89
C ALA A 99 2.47 -11.46 -2.83
N ALA A 100 1.20 -11.85 -2.70
CA ALA A 100 0.33 -11.30 -1.66
C ALA A 100 0.85 -11.60 -0.23
N PRO A 101 1.15 -12.86 0.15
CA PRO A 101 1.75 -13.14 1.47
C PRO A 101 3.05 -12.36 1.74
N ALA A 102 3.98 -12.32 0.78
CA ALA A 102 5.22 -11.58 0.91
C ALA A 102 4.98 -10.07 1.08
N GLY A 103 4.05 -9.51 0.29
CA GLY A 103 3.62 -8.13 0.41
C GLY A 103 3.01 -7.83 1.77
N GLY A 104 2.12 -8.69 2.27
CA GLY A 104 1.53 -8.57 3.60
C GLY A 104 2.58 -8.56 4.72
N THR A 105 3.58 -9.44 4.65
CA THR A 105 4.71 -9.44 5.59
C THR A 105 5.50 -8.13 5.56
N LEU A 106 5.74 -7.57 4.38
CA LEU A 106 6.40 -6.26 4.25
C LEU A 106 5.55 -5.12 4.82
N LEU A 107 4.23 -5.15 4.63
CA LEU A 107 3.33 -4.15 5.22
C LEU A 107 3.38 -4.22 6.77
N MET A 108 3.33 -5.43 7.34
CA MET A 108 3.48 -5.63 8.79
C MET A 108 4.84 -5.15 9.30
N ALA A 109 5.93 -5.49 8.60
CA ALA A 109 7.26 -5.02 8.92
C ALA A 109 7.37 -3.49 8.85
N GLY A 110 6.74 -2.86 7.86
CA GLY A 110 6.66 -1.41 7.73
C GLY A 110 6.05 -0.74 8.96
N TRP A 111 4.96 -1.29 9.50
CA TRP A 111 4.35 -0.79 10.73
C TRP A 111 5.26 -0.94 11.95
N LEU A 112 5.93 -2.09 12.09
CA LEU A 112 6.90 -2.31 13.16
C LEU A 112 8.07 -1.33 13.07
N LEU A 113 8.58 -1.07 11.87
CA LEU A 113 9.66 -0.11 11.63
C LEU A 113 9.22 1.33 11.91
N LEU A 114 8.00 1.70 11.55
CA LEU A 114 7.42 3.01 11.87
C LEU A 114 7.29 3.22 13.38
N GLY A 115 6.78 2.22 14.11
CA GLY A 115 6.73 2.25 15.58
C GLY A 115 8.12 2.30 16.21
N GLY A 116 9.06 1.49 15.71
CA GLY A 116 10.46 1.52 16.14
C GLY A 116 11.16 2.85 15.86
N ALA A 117 10.74 3.58 14.81
CA ALA A 117 11.26 4.90 14.50
C ALA A 117 10.85 5.90 15.58
N ALA A 118 9.61 5.79 16.09
CA ALA A 118 9.10 6.66 17.16
C ALA A 118 9.88 6.47 18.47
N LEU A 119 10.24 5.23 18.78
CA LEU A 119 11.00 4.91 19.98
C LEU A 119 12.46 5.41 19.92
N ARG A 120 12.97 5.73 18.72
CA ARG A 120 14.35 6.20 18.49
C ARG A 120 14.43 7.69 18.17
N SER A 121 13.30 8.36 17.95
CA SER A 121 13.25 9.81 17.82
C SER A 121 13.25 10.42 19.22
N THR A 122 14.46 10.62 19.77
CA THR A 122 14.73 11.41 20.97
C THR A 122 15.48 12.67 20.59
#